data_AF-A0A3N9N7H7-F1
#
_entry.id   AF-A0A3N9N7H7-F1
#
_cell.length_a   1.000
_cell.length_b   1.000
_cell.length_c   1.000
_cell.angle_alpha   90.00
_cell.angle_beta   90.00
_cell.angle_gamma   90.00
#
_symmetry.space_group_name_H-M   'P 1'
#
loop_
_entity.id
_entity.type
_entity.pdbx_description
1 polymer ?
#
loop_
_entity_poly.entity_id
_entity_poly.type
_entity_poly.pdbx_seq_one_letter_code
_entity_poly.pdbx_strand_id
1 'polypeptide(L)'
;MSVSLLLQELRTRPDAARTLALLKQVAKYSLSPSRLMDYHEHLLFYKAYPLSKAIRHFCEDELLRFTERINALDDYSRSQLDLSGIVGTKMTYAYEFPNAKWMISKIGKKIELDWDLLGESGNEGLENMLPIIMEASEGDAIDAPDISMQDYLEAARGKYSALQWLLKRLEETFSKQSLWPVYDSLLLDLSYELIPPAPSRSLVEDHPPKELYLWNPQAARKQLNVAREVTKPLYIGPTVKPQRGRELLDLV
;
A
#
# COMPACT_ATOMS: atom_id res chain seq x y z
N MET A 1 -6.08 -25.07 22.89
CA MET A 1 -5.09 -24.00 23.16
C MET A 1 -5.62 -22.72 22.54
N SER A 2 -5.63 -21.59 23.27
CA SER A 2 -6.14 -20.31 22.74
C SER A 2 -5.30 -19.83 21.56
N VAL A 3 -5.94 -19.20 20.57
CA VAL A 3 -5.25 -18.56 19.42
C VAL A 3 -4.20 -17.56 19.89
N SER A 4 -4.48 -16.80 20.96
CA SER A 4 -3.53 -15.84 21.50
C SER A 4 -2.22 -16.51 21.94
N LEU A 5 -2.30 -17.71 22.50
CA LEU A 5 -1.10 -18.48 22.90
C LEU A 5 -0.33 -18.98 21.68
N LEU A 6 -1.03 -19.40 20.62
CA LEU A 6 -0.39 -19.80 19.36
C LEU A 6 0.40 -18.66 18.73
N LEU A 7 -0.21 -17.48 18.64
CA LEU A 7 0.44 -16.27 18.11
C LEU A 7 1.59 -15.81 19.00
N GLN A 8 1.44 -15.87 20.32
CA GLN A 8 2.52 -15.57 21.25
C GLN A 8 3.71 -16.52 21.07
N GLU A 9 3.46 -17.81 20.89
CA GLU A 9 4.52 -18.78 20.62
C GLU A 9 5.21 -18.53 19.27
N LEU A 10 4.47 -18.14 18.22
CA LEU A 10 5.06 -17.73 16.95
C LEU A 10 6.04 -16.55 17.09
N ARG A 11 5.83 -15.65 18.07
CA ARG A 11 6.75 -14.53 18.37
C ARG A 11 8.08 -15.00 18.97
N THR A 12 8.11 -16.15 19.66
CA THR A 12 9.35 -16.69 20.23
C THR A 12 10.25 -17.35 19.18
N ARG A 13 9.76 -17.48 17.93
CA ARG A 13 10.47 -18.07 16.79
C ARG A 13 10.98 -19.49 17.11
N PRO A 14 10.06 -20.44 17.35
CA PRO A 14 10.44 -21.81 17.65
C PRO A 14 11.10 -22.46 16.41
N ASP A 15 11.54 -23.71 16.54
CA ASP A 15 12.13 -24.43 15.42
C ASP A 15 11.19 -24.55 14.21
N ALA A 16 11.73 -24.97 13.07
CA ALA A 16 10.99 -25.04 11.82
C ALA A 16 9.76 -25.95 11.88
N ALA A 17 9.85 -27.10 12.55
CA ALA A 17 8.75 -28.05 12.63
C ALA A 17 7.61 -27.48 13.49
N ARG A 18 7.96 -26.89 14.64
CA ARG A 18 6.99 -26.27 15.52
C ARG A 18 6.37 -25.02 14.89
N THR A 19 7.16 -24.18 14.23
CA THR A 19 6.67 -22.99 13.51
C THR A 19 5.61 -23.37 12.47
N LEU A 20 5.91 -24.37 11.61
CA LEU A 20 4.95 -24.80 10.59
C LEU A 20 3.67 -25.38 11.22
N ALA A 21 3.78 -26.14 12.32
CA ALA A 21 2.62 -26.67 13.02
C ALA A 21 1.74 -25.56 13.61
N LEU A 22 2.33 -24.54 14.23
CA LEU A 22 1.63 -23.39 14.77
C LEU A 22 0.92 -22.58 13.68
N LEU A 23 1.61 -22.28 12.57
CA LEU A 23 1.03 -21.55 11.43
C LEU A 23 -0.20 -22.29 10.87
N LYS A 24 -0.08 -23.61 10.66
CA LYS A 24 -1.20 -24.46 10.22
C LYS A 24 -2.33 -24.53 11.25
N GLN A 25 -2.01 -24.42 12.53
CA GLN A 25 -3.02 -24.46 13.59
C GLN A 25 -3.79 -23.14 13.65
N VAL A 26 -3.11 -21.98 13.58
CA VAL A 26 -3.75 -20.65 13.53
C VAL A 26 -4.66 -20.54 12.31
N ALA A 27 -4.24 -21.03 11.14
CA ALA A 27 -5.02 -21.01 9.91
C ALA A 27 -6.42 -21.65 10.02
N LYS A 28 -6.64 -22.54 11.00
CA LYS A 28 -7.94 -23.22 11.18
C LYS A 28 -8.98 -22.40 11.95
N TYR A 29 -8.57 -21.30 12.58
CA TYR A 29 -9.47 -20.49 13.39
C TYR A 29 -10.10 -19.37 12.56
N SER A 30 -11.35 -19.03 12.92
CA SER A 30 -11.88 -17.70 12.65
C SER A 30 -11.25 -16.71 13.63
N LEU A 31 -10.78 -15.59 13.12
CA LEU A 31 -9.94 -14.64 13.85
C LEU A 31 -10.64 -13.28 13.90
N SER A 32 -10.57 -12.61 15.05
CA SER A 32 -10.95 -11.19 15.13
C SER A 32 -10.01 -10.33 14.28
N PRO A 33 -10.41 -9.11 13.89
CA PRO A 33 -9.57 -8.20 13.10
C PRO A 33 -8.14 -8.04 13.65
N SER A 34 -7.99 -7.74 14.93
CA SER A 34 -6.69 -7.62 15.58
C SER A 34 -5.83 -8.89 15.48
N ARG A 35 -6.45 -10.07 15.50
CA ARG A 35 -5.75 -11.36 15.39
C ARG A 35 -5.44 -11.74 13.94
N LEU A 36 -6.27 -11.30 12.98
CA LEU A 36 -5.93 -11.37 11.56
C LEU A 36 -4.69 -10.53 11.27
N MET A 37 -4.62 -9.30 11.79
CA MET A 37 -3.46 -8.44 11.61
C MET A 37 -2.20 -9.05 12.24
N ASP A 38 -2.26 -9.52 13.49
CA ASP A 38 -1.15 -10.24 14.13
C ASP A 38 -0.69 -11.45 13.29
N TYR A 39 -1.64 -12.23 12.76
CA TYR A 39 -1.33 -13.41 11.96
C TYR A 39 -0.70 -13.03 10.62
N HIS A 40 -1.21 -11.99 9.96
CA HIS A 40 -0.67 -11.46 8.72
C HIS A 40 0.79 -11.02 8.88
N GLU A 41 1.11 -10.30 9.95
CA GLU A 41 2.50 -9.91 10.24
C GLU A 41 3.42 -11.13 10.42
N HIS A 42 2.94 -12.19 11.06
CA HIS A 42 3.69 -13.45 11.15
C HIS A 42 3.91 -14.09 9.78
N LEU A 43 2.89 -14.13 8.92
CA LEU A 43 3.02 -14.67 7.56
C LEU A 43 4.04 -13.88 6.72
N LEU A 44 3.98 -12.55 6.76
CA LEU A 44 4.96 -11.70 6.09
C LEU A 44 6.37 -11.94 6.63
N PHE A 45 6.53 -12.01 7.95
CA PHE A 45 7.82 -12.27 8.58
C PHE A 45 8.40 -13.62 8.14
N TYR A 46 7.62 -14.70 8.18
CA TYR A 46 8.07 -16.04 7.82
C TYR A 46 8.18 -16.26 6.30
N LYS A 47 7.49 -15.47 5.47
CA LYS A 47 7.76 -15.38 4.02
C LYS A 47 9.12 -14.74 3.74
N ALA A 48 9.45 -13.65 4.44
CA ALA A 48 10.73 -12.94 4.28
C ALA A 48 11.92 -13.69 4.90
N TYR A 49 11.70 -14.36 6.04
CA TYR A 49 12.72 -15.03 6.84
C TYR A 49 12.36 -16.49 7.17
N PRO A 50 12.20 -17.35 6.16
CA PRO A 50 11.74 -18.72 6.39
C PRO A 50 12.83 -19.57 7.03
N LEU A 51 12.45 -20.38 8.02
CA LEU A 51 13.32 -21.42 8.58
C LEU A 51 13.41 -22.66 7.66
N SER A 52 12.46 -22.81 6.72
CA SER A 52 12.43 -23.89 5.73
C SER A 52 11.62 -23.49 4.49
N LYS A 53 11.86 -24.17 3.36
CA LYS A 53 11.05 -24.00 2.14
C LYS A 53 9.56 -24.25 2.36
N ALA A 54 9.22 -25.22 3.22
CA ALA A 54 7.84 -25.56 3.53
C ALA A 54 7.10 -24.42 4.27
N ILE A 55 7.80 -23.68 5.14
CA ILE A 55 7.24 -22.51 5.80
C ILE A 55 6.99 -21.40 4.80
N ARG A 56 7.97 -21.09 3.94
CA ARG A 56 7.80 -20.05 2.91
C ARG A 56 6.59 -20.33 2.02
N HIS A 57 6.51 -21.54 1.48
CA HIS A 57 5.43 -21.94 0.59
C HIS A 57 4.07 -21.87 1.30
N PHE A 58 3.99 -22.34 2.55
CA PHE A 58 2.78 -22.20 3.35
C PHE A 58 2.38 -20.73 3.54
N CYS A 59 3.33 -19.84 3.85
CA CYS A 59 3.05 -18.42 4.03
C CYS A 59 2.59 -17.76 2.72
N GLU A 60 3.18 -18.10 1.58
CA GLU A 60 2.77 -17.61 0.26
C GLU A 60 1.33 -18.05 -0.05
N ASP A 61 1.03 -19.34 0.07
CA ASP A 61 -0.32 -19.87 -0.18
C ASP A 61 -1.38 -19.24 0.75
N GLU A 62 -1.03 -19.06 2.02
CA GLU A 62 -1.93 -18.48 3.02
C GLU A 62 -2.18 -16.99 2.78
N LEU A 63 -1.16 -16.22 2.35
CA LEU A 63 -1.30 -14.81 1.98
C LEU A 63 -2.16 -14.63 0.73
N LEU A 64 -2.11 -15.56 -0.23
CA LEU A 64 -3.00 -15.56 -1.41
C LEU A 64 -4.47 -15.72 -1.03
N ARG A 65 -4.77 -16.48 0.03
CA ARG A 65 -6.14 -16.72 0.52
C ARG A 65 -6.63 -15.65 1.49
N PHE A 66 -5.82 -14.64 1.80
CA PHE A 66 -6.18 -13.67 2.84
C PHE A 66 -7.42 -12.84 2.46
N THR A 67 -7.68 -12.62 1.16
CA THR A 67 -8.92 -11.99 0.70
C THR A 67 -10.17 -12.74 1.16
N GLU A 68 -10.14 -14.08 1.17
CA GLU A 68 -11.26 -14.91 1.66
C GLU A 68 -11.51 -14.68 3.14
N ARG A 69 -10.43 -14.52 3.93
CA ARG A 69 -10.53 -14.23 5.36
C ARG A 69 -11.12 -12.85 5.63
N ILE A 70 -10.76 -11.86 4.81
CA ILE A 70 -11.33 -10.50 4.91
C ILE A 70 -12.80 -10.49 4.49
N ASN A 71 -13.16 -11.17 3.41
CA ASN A 71 -14.55 -11.26 2.93
C ASN A 71 -15.48 -12.03 3.90
N ALA A 72 -14.93 -12.80 4.83
CA ALA A 72 -15.71 -13.48 5.86
C ALA A 72 -16.05 -12.60 7.07
N LEU A 73 -15.47 -11.40 7.17
CA LEU A 73 -15.79 -10.42 8.20
C LEU A 73 -17.07 -9.65 7.83
N ASP A 74 -17.81 -9.20 8.84
CA ASP A 74 -18.81 -8.14 8.66
C ASP A 74 -18.15 -6.79 8.35
N ASP A 75 -18.92 -5.85 7.81
CA ASP A 75 -18.41 -4.54 7.35
C ASP A 75 -17.69 -3.75 8.45
N TYR A 76 -18.21 -3.81 9.69
CA TYR A 76 -17.59 -3.12 10.83
C TYR A 76 -16.25 -3.77 11.21
N SER A 77 -16.20 -5.09 11.28
CA SER A 77 -14.95 -5.82 11.53
C SER A 77 -13.93 -5.62 10.42
N ARG A 78 -14.38 -5.51 9.15
CA ARG A 78 -13.51 -5.25 8.00
C ARG A 78 -12.91 -3.85 8.04
N SER A 79 -13.68 -2.82 8.38
CA SER A 79 -13.18 -1.44 8.43
C SER A 79 -12.12 -1.21 9.51
N GLN A 80 -12.11 -2.02 10.58
CA GLN A 80 -11.02 -2.05 11.57
C GLN A 80 -9.65 -2.44 10.98
N LEU A 81 -9.62 -2.99 9.76
CA LEU A 81 -8.40 -3.38 9.04
C LEU A 81 -8.05 -2.40 7.92
N ASP A 82 -8.80 -1.32 7.74
CA ASP A 82 -8.43 -0.29 6.78
C ASP A 82 -7.07 0.31 7.16
N LEU A 83 -6.32 0.75 6.14
CA LEU A 83 -4.92 1.23 6.26
C LEU A 83 -3.88 0.18 6.70
N SER A 84 -4.26 -1.09 6.91
CA SER A 84 -3.32 -2.15 7.33
C SER A 84 -2.36 -2.62 6.22
N GLY A 85 -2.69 -2.34 4.96
CA GLY A 85 -1.97 -2.88 3.79
C GLY A 85 -2.34 -4.33 3.46
N ILE A 86 -3.37 -4.90 4.09
CA ILE A 86 -3.87 -6.26 3.84
C ILE A 86 -4.72 -6.28 2.56
N VAL A 87 -4.65 -7.37 1.80
CA VAL A 87 -5.45 -7.50 0.57
C VAL A 87 -6.95 -7.52 0.91
N GLY A 88 -7.76 -6.76 0.18
CA GLY A 88 -9.20 -6.65 0.42
C GLY A 88 -9.61 -5.59 1.46
N THR A 89 -8.68 -4.80 2.01
CA THR A 89 -9.01 -3.66 2.88
C THR A 89 -8.91 -2.34 2.13
N LYS A 90 -9.47 -1.26 2.68
CA LYS A 90 -9.39 0.09 2.07
C LYS A 90 -8.06 0.76 2.45
N MET A 91 -7.50 1.50 1.51
CA MET A 91 -6.48 2.52 1.76
C MET A 91 -7.09 3.89 1.51
N THR A 92 -6.75 4.85 2.35
CA THR A 92 -6.99 6.26 2.09
C THR A 92 -5.74 7.06 2.43
N TYR A 93 -5.33 7.94 1.52
CA TYR A 93 -4.16 8.79 1.71
C TYR A 93 -4.17 10.00 0.75
N ALA A 94 -3.74 11.16 1.25
CA ALA A 94 -3.47 12.35 0.44
C ALA A 94 -2.10 12.22 -0.26
N TYR A 95 -2.08 11.54 -1.41
CA TYR A 95 -0.86 11.37 -2.20
C TYR A 95 -0.36 12.67 -2.79
N GLU A 96 0.96 12.86 -2.84
CA GLU A 96 1.59 13.87 -3.71
C GLU A 96 1.30 13.60 -5.19
N PHE A 97 1.32 14.65 -6.01
CA PHE A 97 0.95 14.58 -7.43
C PHE A 97 1.58 13.42 -8.24
N PRO A 98 2.91 13.16 -8.18
CA PRO A 98 3.49 12.05 -8.95
C PRO A 98 2.97 10.68 -8.51
N ASN A 99 2.71 10.51 -7.21
CA ASN A 99 2.20 9.27 -6.66
C ASN A 99 0.73 9.06 -7.04
N ALA A 100 -0.09 10.12 -7.02
CA ALA A 100 -1.46 10.06 -7.51
C ALA A 100 -1.51 9.67 -8.99
N LYS A 101 -0.67 10.26 -9.85
CA LYS A 101 -0.56 9.87 -11.27
C LYS A 101 -0.09 8.44 -11.46
N TRP A 102 0.92 8.02 -10.69
CA TRP A 102 1.40 6.65 -10.72
C TRP A 102 0.29 5.67 -10.34
N MET A 103 -0.46 5.94 -9.27
CA MET A 103 -1.60 5.14 -8.84
C MET A 103 -2.67 5.02 -9.93
N ILE A 104 -3.08 6.14 -10.55
CA ILE A 104 -4.04 6.12 -11.67
C ILE A 104 -3.51 5.30 -12.84
N SER A 105 -2.22 5.40 -13.15
CA SER A 105 -1.61 4.59 -14.23
C SER A 105 -1.64 3.08 -13.92
N LYS A 106 -1.60 2.72 -12.63
CA LYS A 106 -1.57 1.32 -12.16
C LYS A 106 -2.97 0.72 -12.00
N ILE A 107 -3.89 1.46 -11.39
CA ILE A 107 -5.21 0.94 -10.99
C ILE A 107 -6.40 1.67 -11.62
N GLY A 108 -6.13 2.67 -12.46
CA GLY A 108 -7.15 3.34 -13.27
C GLY A 108 -8.22 4.00 -12.42
N LYS A 109 -9.48 3.64 -12.68
CA LYS A 109 -10.66 4.19 -11.97
C LYS A 109 -10.92 3.56 -10.60
N LYS A 110 -10.06 2.64 -10.14
CA LYS A 110 -10.19 2.00 -8.82
C LYS A 110 -9.64 2.87 -7.68
N ILE A 111 -8.99 3.98 -8.02
CA ILE A 111 -8.63 5.05 -7.08
C ILE A 111 -9.50 6.26 -7.36
N GLU A 112 -10.08 6.83 -6.31
CA GLU A 112 -11.02 7.95 -6.41
C GLU A 112 -10.90 8.86 -5.19
N LEU A 113 -11.45 10.06 -5.30
CA LEU A 113 -11.61 10.98 -4.17
C LEU A 113 -12.45 10.32 -3.05
N ASP A 114 -12.01 10.45 -1.80
CA ASP A 114 -12.78 10.05 -0.63
C ASP A 114 -13.67 11.23 -0.20
N TRP A 115 -14.89 11.27 -0.74
CA TRP A 115 -15.83 12.38 -0.52
C TRP A 115 -16.21 12.58 0.95
N ASP A 116 -16.29 11.48 1.71
CA ASP A 116 -16.62 11.56 3.13
C ASP A 116 -15.51 12.30 3.89
N LEU A 117 -14.24 11.95 3.64
CA LEU A 117 -13.09 12.62 4.27
C LEU A 117 -12.87 14.04 3.76
N LEU A 118 -13.12 14.31 2.48
CA LEU A 118 -13.08 15.68 1.95
C LEU A 118 -14.15 16.57 2.59
N GLY A 119 -15.33 16.02 2.88
CA GLY A 119 -16.37 16.72 3.62
C GLY A 119 -15.98 17.02 5.06
N GLU A 120 -15.29 16.08 5.74
CA GLU A 120 -14.83 16.24 7.13
C GLU A 120 -13.63 17.20 7.26
N SER A 121 -12.67 17.13 6.33
CA SER A 121 -11.42 17.92 6.35
C SER A 121 -11.60 19.35 5.84
N GLY A 122 -12.74 19.64 5.21
CA GLY A 122 -13.02 20.88 4.50
C GLY A 122 -12.59 20.79 3.04
N ASN A 123 -13.53 21.04 2.15
CA ASN A 123 -13.35 21.02 0.69
C ASN A 123 -13.02 22.41 0.11
N GLU A 124 -12.82 23.43 0.95
CA GLU A 124 -12.61 24.83 0.54
C GLU A 124 -11.49 24.99 -0.49
N GLY A 125 -10.39 24.25 -0.34
CA GLY A 125 -9.27 24.31 -1.29
C GLY A 125 -9.69 23.87 -2.69
N LEU A 126 -10.48 22.82 -2.79
CA LEU A 126 -11.02 22.33 -4.06
C LEU A 126 -12.15 23.23 -4.56
N GLU A 127 -13.01 23.75 -3.69
CA GLU A 127 -14.10 24.70 -4.04
C GLU A 127 -13.53 25.97 -4.67
N ASN A 128 -12.48 26.53 -4.08
CA ASN A 128 -11.80 27.72 -4.60
C ASN A 128 -11.02 27.42 -5.89
N MET A 129 -10.62 26.17 -6.11
CA MET A 129 -9.88 25.76 -7.31
C MET A 129 -10.81 25.56 -8.52
N LEU A 130 -12.03 25.07 -8.30
CA LEU A 130 -12.98 24.73 -9.38
C LEU A 130 -13.21 25.87 -10.38
N PRO A 131 -13.52 27.11 -9.97
CA PRO A 131 -13.70 28.23 -10.90
C PRO A 131 -12.49 28.52 -11.79
N ILE A 132 -11.28 28.15 -11.35
CA ILE A 132 -10.02 28.40 -12.07
C ILE A 132 -9.80 27.33 -13.15
N ILE A 133 -10.23 26.10 -12.91
CA ILE A 133 -9.96 24.95 -13.78
C ILE A 133 -11.13 24.56 -14.69
N MET A 134 -12.31 25.14 -14.46
CA MET A 134 -13.51 24.94 -15.25
C MET A 134 -13.54 25.80 -16.52
N GLU A 135 -14.32 25.37 -17.50
CA GLU A 135 -14.57 26.20 -18.68
C GLU A 135 -15.53 27.34 -18.35
N ALA A 136 -15.36 28.50 -18.98
CA ALA A 136 -16.19 29.68 -18.69
C ALA A 136 -17.70 29.44 -18.88
N SER A 137 -18.09 28.49 -19.73
CA SER A 137 -19.49 28.08 -19.92
C SER A 137 -20.04 27.17 -18.81
N GLU A 138 -19.19 26.64 -17.94
CA GLU A 138 -19.56 25.78 -16.81
C GLU A 138 -19.77 26.59 -15.51
N GLY A 139 -19.44 27.89 -15.50
CA GLY A 139 -19.47 28.75 -14.31
C GLY A 139 -20.86 28.90 -13.67
N ASP A 140 -21.93 28.99 -14.48
CA ASP A 140 -23.31 29.13 -13.99
C ASP A 140 -23.78 27.92 -13.14
N ALA A 141 -23.09 26.77 -13.24
CA ALA A 141 -23.42 25.57 -12.47
C ALA A 141 -22.85 25.59 -11.04
N ILE A 142 -21.80 26.38 -10.76
CA ILE A 142 -21.22 26.51 -9.41
C ILE A 142 -22.09 27.42 -8.53
N ASP A 143 -22.65 28.47 -9.11
CA ASP A 143 -23.48 29.45 -8.40
C ASP A 143 -24.89 28.91 -8.08
N ALA A 144 -25.21 27.70 -8.53
CA ALA A 144 -26.46 27.02 -8.22
C ALA A 144 -26.45 26.55 -6.76
N PRO A 145 -27.32 27.12 -5.89
CA PRO A 145 -27.27 26.86 -4.45
C PRO A 145 -27.65 25.43 -4.03
N ASP A 146 -28.08 24.60 -4.98
CA ASP A 146 -28.58 23.24 -4.78
C ASP A 146 -27.67 22.13 -5.34
N ILE A 147 -26.54 22.46 -5.98
CA ILE A 147 -25.61 21.48 -6.55
C ILE A 147 -24.38 21.36 -5.66
N SER A 148 -24.12 20.17 -5.10
CA SER A 148 -22.87 19.93 -4.39
C SER A 148 -21.70 19.82 -5.37
N MET A 149 -20.48 20.07 -4.89
CA MET A 149 -19.26 19.83 -5.66
C MET A 149 -19.19 18.41 -6.22
N GLN A 150 -19.56 17.43 -5.40
CA GLN A 150 -19.56 16.03 -5.80
C GLN A 150 -20.53 15.80 -6.97
N ASP A 151 -21.75 16.34 -6.87
CA ASP A 151 -22.75 16.24 -7.94
C ASP A 151 -22.27 16.93 -9.23
N TYR A 152 -21.62 18.09 -9.10
CA TYR A 152 -21.01 18.79 -10.23
C TYR A 152 -19.93 17.93 -10.90
N LEU A 153 -18.98 17.40 -10.13
CA LEU A 153 -17.88 16.59 -10.67
C LEU A 153 -18.38 15.28 -11.28
N GLU A 154 -19.42 14.67 -10.69
CA GLU A 154 -20.09 13.50 -11.25
C GLU A 154 -20.76 13.81 -12.60
N ALA A 155 -21.32 15.01 -12.78
CA ALA A 155 -21.87 15.45 -14.06
C ALA A 155 -20.77 15.80 -15.09
N ALA A 156 -19.70 16.47 -14.65
CA ALA A 156 -18.64 17.01 -15.51
C ALA A 156 -17.63 15.94 -15.98
N ARG A 157 -17.41 14.87 -15.20
CA ARG A 157 -16.36 13.86 -15.49
C ARG A 157 -16.56 13.10 -16.80
N GLY A 158 -17.79 13.05 -17.32
CA GLY A 158 -18.14 12.27 -18.50
C GLY A 158 -17.68 10.81 -18.38
N LYS A 159 -16.76 10.38 -19.24
CA LYS A 159 -16.23 9.00 -19.23
C LYS A 159 -15.11 8.75 -18.21
N TYR A 160 -14.62 9.78 -17.53
CA TYR A 160 -13.50 9.68 -16.59
C TYR A 160 -14.00 9.42 -15.15
N SER A 161 -13.08 9.04 -14.27
CA SER A 161 -13.27 9.15 -12.82
C SER A 161 -13.21 10.64 -12.41
N ALA A 162 -13.73 11.00 -11.24
CA ALA A 162 -13.71 12.40 -10.78
C ALA A 162 -12.26 12.89 -10.61
N LEU A 163 -11.41 12.08 -9.96
CA LEU A 163 -9.97 12.29 -9.84
C LEU A 163 -9.28 12.41 -11.21
N GLN A 164 -9.59 11.52 -12.16
CA GLN A 164 -9.00 11.57 -13.49
C GLN A 164 -9.36 12.86 -14.24
N TRP A 165 -10.62 13.30 -14.13
CA TRP A 165 -11.06 14.56 -14.71
C TRP A 165 -10.34 15.75 -14.06
N LEU A 166 -10.28 15.77 -12.73
CA LEU A 166 -9.63 16.84 -11.95
C LEU A 166 -8.16 16.99 -12.31
N LEU A 167 -7.40 15.89 -12.32
CA LEU A 167 -5.99 15.92 -12.70
C LEU A 167 -5.80 16.40 -14.13
N LYS A 168 -6.66 15.99 -15.05
CA LYS A 168 -6.59 16.41 -16.44
C LYS A 168 -6.81 17.93 -16.55
N ARG A 169 -7.82 18.48 -15.86
CA ARG A 169 -8.08 19.93 -15.84
C ARG A 169 -6.92 20.71 -15.22
N LEU A 170 -6.36 20.24 -14.11
CA LEU A 170 -5.17 20.85 -13.51
C LEU A 170 -3.97 20.85 -14.46
N GLU A 171 -3.74 19.77 -15.21
CA GLU A 171 -2.68 19.67 -16.23
C GLU A 171 -2.91 20.59 -17.45
N GLU A 172 -4.16 20.86 -17.80
CA GLU A 172 -4.53 21.78 -18.88
C GLU A 172 -4.40 23.25 -18.45
N THR A 173 -4.67 23.56 -17.18
CA THR A 173 -4.66 24.93 -16.63
C THR A 173 -3.28 25.39 -16.17
N PHE A 174 -2.51 24.52 -15.52
CA PHE A 174 -1.25 24.90 -14.87
C PHE A 174 -0.01 24.41 -15.61
N SER A 175 1.05 25.22 -15.58
CA SER A 175 2.36 24.79 -16.05
C SER A 175 2.93 23.65 -15.19
N LYS A 176 3.84 22.84 -15.75
CA LYS A 176 4.48 21.73 -15.02
C LYS A 176 5.16 22.16 -13.72
N GLN A 177 5.70 23.38 -13.66
CA GLN A 177 6.38 23.93 -12.49
C GLN A 177 5.42 24.28 -11.35
N SER A 178 4.19 24.68 -11.67
CA SER A 178 3.19 25.12 -10.69
C SER A 178 2.20 24.02 -10.31
N LEU A 179 1.99 23.05 -11.20
CA LEU A 179 0.99 21.99 -11.04
C LEU A 179 1.16 21.19 -9.75
N TRP A 180 2.40 20.77 -9.45
CA TRP A 180 2.64 19.92 -8.30
C TRP A 180 2.34 20.65 -6.98
N PRO A 181 2.92 21.85 -6.68
CA PRO A 181 2.53 22.59 -5.48
C PRO A 181 1.04 22.90 -5.37
N VAL A 182 0.37 23.20 -6.49
CA VAL A 182 -1.08 23.44 -6.51
C VAL A 182 -1.83 22.19 -6.10
N TYR A 183 -1.54 21.05 -6.73
CA TYR A 183 -2.22 19.79 -6.42
C TYR A 183 -1.99 19.37 -4.96
N ASP A 184 -0.76 19.41 -4.47
CA ASP A 184 -0.45 18.99 -3.09
C ASP A 184 -1.12 19.90 -2.06
N SER A 185 -1.36 21.18 -2.38
CA SER A 185 -2.09 22.10 -1.50
C SER A 185 -3.58 21.77 -1.35
N LEU A 186 -4.16 20.99 -2.27
CA LEU A 186 -5.56 20.57 -2.21
C LEU A 186 -5.80 19.45 -1.18
N LEU A 187 -4.73 18.78 -0.73
CA LEU A 187 -4.78 17.69 0.27
C LEU A 187 -5.86 16.64 -0.04
N LEU A 188 -5.94 16.23 -1.31
CA LEU A 188 -7.00 15.34 -1.77
C LEU A 188 -6.83 13.94 -1.21
N ASP A 189 -7.69 13.55 -0.29
CA ASP A 189 -7.76 12.18 0.20
C ASP A 189 -8.24 11.25 -0.92
N LEU A 190 -7.36 10.32 -1.32
CA LEU A 190 -7.66 9.33 -2.34
C LEU A 190 -7.89 7.98 -1.69
N SER A 191 -9.00 7.35 -2.03
CA SER A 191 -9.37 6.03 -1.55
C SER A 191 -9.35 4.96 -2.64
N TYR A 192 -8.97 3.74 -2.25
CA TYR A 192 -9.00 2.57 -3.10
C TYR A 192 -8.98 1.28 -2.28
N GLU A 193 -9.51 0.19 -2.84
CA GLU A 193 -9.39 -1.13 -2.23
C GLU A 193 -8.08 -1.82 -2.64
N LEU A 194 -7.47 -2.53 -1.69
CA LEU A 194 -6.25 -3.33 -1.89
C LEU A 194 -6.56 -4.66 -2.58
N ILE A 195 -7.10 -4.60 -3.78
CA ILE A 195 -7.38 -5.77 -4.62
C ILE A 195 -6.62 -5.61 -5.95
N PRO A 196 -6.03 -6.67 -6.52
CA PRO A 196 -5.35 -6.59 -7.80
C PRO A 196 -6.14 -5.79 -8.86
N PRO A 197 -5.49 -4.88 -9.60
CA PRO A 197 -4.04 -4.66 -9.67
C PRO A 197 -3.45 -3.74 -8.57
N ALA A 198 -4.21 -3.35 -7.55
CA ALA A 198 -3.67 -2.53 -6.47
C ALA A 198 -2.60 -3.28 -5.65
N PRO A 199 -1.46 -2.64 -5.37
CA PRO A 199 -0.39 -3.25 -4.60
C PRO A 199 -0.82 -3.41 -3.15
N SER A 200 -0.70 -4.61 -2.58
CA SER A 200 -0.96 -4.89 -1.16
C SER A 200 0.22 -5.64 -0.56
N ARG A 201 0.47 -5.47 0.75
CA ARG A 201 1.56 -6.17 1.46
C ARG A 201 1.43 -7.70 1.35
N SER A 202 0.20 -8.20 1.21
CA SER A 202 -0.10 -9.63 1.10
C SER A 202 0.40 -10.22 -0.22
N LEU A 203 0.22 -9.49 -1.32
CA LEU A 203 0.45 -9.97 -2.67
C LEU A 203 1.70 -9.39 -3.34
N VAL A 204 2.52 -8.60 -2.63
CA VAL A 204 3.79 -8.11 -3.20
C VAL A 204 4.68 -9.28 -3.56
N GLU A 205 5.01 -9.37 -4.84
CA GLU A 205 6.00 -10.27 -5.42
C GLU A 205 7.09 -9.52 -6.21
N ASP A 206 7.10 -8.18 -6.17
CA ASP A 206 8.07 -7.40 -6.94
C ASP A 206 9.50 -7.75 -6.51
N HIS A 207 10.18 -8.49 -7.38
CA HIS A 207 11.54 -9.01 -7.27
C HIS A 207 11.70 -10.16 -6.26
N PRO A 208 11.22 -11.38 -6.58
CA PRO A 208 11.55 -12.54 -5.77
C PRO A 208 13.09 -12.71 -5.77
N PRO A 209 13.70 -13.00 -4.61
CA PRO A 209 15.14 -13.17 -4.56
C PRO A 209 15.53 -14.35 -5.45
N LYS A 210 16.61 -14.18 -6.23
CA LYS A 210 17.14 -15.23 -7.14
C LYS A 210 17.45 -16.54 -6.40
N GLU A 211 17.84 -16.42 -5.13
CA GLU A 211 18.10 -17.52 -4.23
C GLU A 211 17.32 -17.34 -2.93
N LEU A 212 16.77 -18.43 -2.41
CA LEU A 212 16.10 -18.41 -1.10
C LEU A 212 17.13 -18.61 0.02
N TYR A 213 17.35 -17.57 0.82
CA TYR A 213 18.13 -17.67 2.05
C TYR A 213 17.22 -18.14 3.19
N LEU A 214 17.57 -19.28 3.78
CA LEU A 214 16.88 -19.80 4.96
C LEU A 214 17.48 -19.17 6.21
N TRP A 215 16.63 -18.66 7.10
CA TRP A 215 17.08 -18.20 8.40
C TRP A 215 17.61 -19.38 9.20
N ASN A 216 18.87 -19.29 9.64
CA ASN A 216 19.47 -20.25 10.56
C ASN A 216 19.69 -19.59 11.94
N PRO A 217 18.85 -19.87 12.95
CA PRO A 217 19.00 -19.27 14.27
C PRO A 217 20.22 -19.80 15.03
N GLN A 218 20.77 -20.94 14.60
CA GLN A 218 21.98 -21.56 15.15
C GLN A 218 23.25 -21.11 14.42
N ALA A 219 23.13 -20.32 13.34
CA ALA A 219 24.31 -19.72 12.73
C ALA A 219 24.96 -18.81 13.78
N ALA A 220 26.07 -19.28 14.34
CA ALA A 220 26.84 -18.51 15.29
C ALA A 220 27.17 -17.16 14.66
N ARG A 221 26.62 -16.08 15.22
CA ARG A 221 27.12 -14.73 14.91
C ARG A 221 28.56 -14.73 15.38
N LYS A 222 29.52 -14.78 14.44
CA LYS A 222 30.90 -14.45 14.78
C LYS A 222 30.84 -13.09 15.48
N GLN A 223 31.27 -13.01 16.73
CA GLN A 223 31.43 -11.72 17.38
C GLN A 223 32.40 -10.91 16.53
N LEU A 224 31.86 -9.95 15.78
CA LEU A 224 32.66 -9.04 15.00
C LEU A 224 33.32 -8.08 15.98
N ASN A 225 34.64 -8.01 15.92
CA ASN A 225 35.35 -6.94 16.59
C ASN A 225 35.07 -5.66 15.80
N VAL A 226 34.06 -4.89 16.24
CA VAL A 226 33.60 -3.69 15.55
C VAL A 226 34.75 -2.72 15.30
N ALA A 227 35.63 -2.51 16.29
CA ALA A 227 36.79 -1.64 16.17
C ALA A 227 37.78 -2.09 15.07
N ARG A 228 37.88 -3.40 14.84
CA ARG A 228 38.68 -3.96 13.74
C ARG A 228 37.95 -3.88 12.39
N GLU A 229 36.63 -4.04 12.36
CA GLU A 229 35.87 -3.99 11.10
C GLU A 229 35.77 -2.57 10.54
N VAL A 230 35.58 -1.56 11.39
CA VAL A 230 35.47 -0.15 10.95
C VAL A 230 36.80 0.42 10.42
N THR A 231 37.92 -0.20 10.77
CA THR A 231 39.25 0.19 10.24
C THR A 231 39.58 -0.49 8.92
N LYS A 232 38.78 -1.48 8.48
CA LYS A 232 38.96 -2.05 7.14
C LYS A 232 38.52 -1.02 6.11
N PRO A 233 39.26 -0.89 4.98
CA PRO A 233 38.79 -0.07 3.87
C PRO A 233 37.42 -0.59 3.43
N LEU A 234 36.49 0.33 3.18
CA LEU A 234 35.19 -0.02 2.60
C LEU A 234 35.46 -0.78 1.30
N TYR A 235 34.78 -1.93 1.14
CA TYR A 235 34.78 -2.60 -0.14
C TYR A 235 34.04 -1.71 -1.14
N ILE A 236 34.79 -0.96 -1.92
CA ILE A 236 34.28 -0.30 -3.11
C ILE A 236 34.28 -1.38 -4.18
N GLY A 237 33.09 -1.97 -4.42
CA GLY A 237 32.90 -2.90 -5.52
C GLY A 237 33.34 -2.28 -6.86
N PRO A 238 33.57 -3.11 -7.89
CA PRO A 238 33.99 -2.60 -9.18
C PRO A 238 33.02 -1.52 -9.68
N THR A 239 33.56 -0.40 -10.16
CA THR A 239 32.78 0.69 -10.73
C THR A 239 31.89 0.14 -11.85
N VAL A 240 30.58 0.21 -11.65
CA VAL A 240 29.62 -0.16 -12.71
C VAL A 240 29.72 0.83 -13.85
N LYS A 241 29.65 0.33 -15.09
CA LYS A 241 29.61 1.20 -16.28
C LYS A 241 28.43 2.19 -16.15
N PRO A 242 28.58 3.45 -16.60
CA PRO A 242 27.53 4.47 -16.45
C PRO A 242 26.15 4.05 -16.94
N GLN A 243 26.10 3.27 -18.02
CA GLN A 243 24.85 2.72 -18.57
C GLN A 243 24.16 1.76 -17.60
N ARG A 244 24.92 0.84 -17.00
CA ARG A 244 24.40 -0.08 -15.98
C ARG A 244 24.06 0.65 -14.68
N GLY A 245 24.81 1.71 -14.36
CA GLY A 245 24.49 2.59 -13.24
C GLY A 245 23.15 3.27 -13.40
N ARG A 246 22.85 3.80 -14.60
CA ARG A 246 21.53 4.37 -14.93
C ARG A 246 20.43 3.32 -14.83
N GLU A 247 20.60 2.15 -15.44
CA GLU A 247 19.62 1.05 -15.33
C GLU A 247 19.33 0.62 -13.88
N LEU A 248 20.32 0.70 -12.97
CA LEU A 248 20.14 0.36 -11.56
C LEU A 248 19.47 1.49 -10.76
N LEU A 249 19.66 2.74 -11.15
CA LEU A 249 19.07 3.92 -10.52
C LEU A 249 17.68 4.25 -11.05
N ASP A 250 17.39 3.90 -12.30
CA ASP A 250 16.08 4.06 -12.97
C ASP A 250 15.09 2.93 -12.60
N LEU A 251 15.46 2.02 -11.70
CA LEU A 251 14.58 1.02 -11.06
C LEU A 251 13.91 1.55 -9.77
N VAL A 252 14.02 2.86 -9.49
CA VAL A 252 13.37 3.55 -8.37
C VAL A 252 12.21 4.38 -8.87
#